data_AF-A0A924BI47-F1
#
_entry.id   AF-A0A924BI47-F1
#
_cell.length_a   1.000
_cell.length_b   1.000
_cell.length_c   1.000
_cell.angle_alpha   90.00
_cell.angle_beta   90.00
_cell.angle_gamma   90.00
#
_symmetry.space_group_name_H-M   'P 1'
#
loop_
_entity.id
_entity.type
_entity.pdbx_description
1 polymer ?
#
loop_
_entity_poly.entity_id
_entity_poly.type
_entity_poly.pdbx_seq_one_letter_code
_entity_poly.pdbx_strand_id
1 'polypeptide(L)'
;NCARDVGAGIIIRGLRAVADFEYEFQMVGMNRALDASIETVFLMADARRQAIASKLVKEIARLGGDVSKFVTPAVSAALIQRYPGPF
;
A
#
# COMPACT_ATOMS: atom_id res chain seq x y z
N ASN A 1 13.40 6.60 11.74
CA ASN A 1 14.11 5.65 12.63
C ASN A 1 13.66 4.21 12.48
N CYS A 2 12.40 3.92 12.13
CA CYS A 2 11.89 2.54 12.01
C CYS A 2 12.80 1.57 11.22
N ALA A 3 13.42 2.00 10.13
CA ALA A 3 14.35 1.17 9.36
C ALA A 3 15.64 0.84 10.13
N ARG A 4 16.20 1.81 10.86
CA ARG A 4 17.38 1.60 11.73
C ARG A 4 17.04 0.69 12.92
N ASP A 5 15.85 0.87 13.50
CA ASP A 5 15.42 0.11 14.68
C ASP A 5 15.36 -1.41 14.41
N VAL A 6 15.15 -1.79 13.15
CA VAL A 6 15.14 -3.19 12.70
C VAL A 6 16.38 -3.59 11.89
N GLY A 7 17.38 -2.71 11.77
CA GLY A 7 18.59 -2.95 10.99
C GLY A 7 18.36 -3.12 9.48
N ALA A 8 17.30 -2.55 8.93
CA ALA A 8 16.98 -2.63 7.50
C ALA A 8 17.83 -1.66 6.68
N GLY A 9 18.52 -2.18 5.67
CA GLY A 9 19.25 -1.39 4.67
C GLY A 9 18.45 -1.08 3.40
N ILE A 10 17.23 -1.60 3.27
CA ILE A 10 16.42 -1.45 2.05
C ILE A 10 14.96 -1.14 2.40
N ILE A 11 14.39 -0.16 1.68
CA ILE A 11 12.95 0.14 1.65
C ILE A 11 12.39 -0.33 0.31
N ILE A 12 11.35 -1.16 0.33
CA ILE A 12 10.67 -1.62 -0.89
C ILE A 12 9.38 -0.79 -1.08
N ARG A 13 9.21 -0.23 -2.28
CA ARG A 13 8.04 0.57 -2.65
C ARG A 13 7.43 0.03 -3.95
N GLY A 14 6.10 0.04 -4.03
CA GLY A 14 5.36 -0.34 -5.23
C GLY A 14 5.02 0.89 -6.06
N LEU A 15 5.22 0.84 -7.38
CA LEU A 15 4.73 1.85 -8.32
C LEU A 15 3.58 1.26 -9.13
N ARG A 16 2.41 1.91 -9.13
CA ARG A 16 1.24 1.45 -9.90
C ARG A 16 1.09 2.22 -11.21
N ALA A 17 1.39 3.51 -11.20
CA ALA A 17 1.34 4.36 -12.37
C ALA A 17 2.44 5.42 -12.31
N VAL A 18 2.68 6.11 -13.43
CA VAL A 18 3.65 7.22 -13.52
C VAL A 18 3.35 8.31 -12.48
N ALA A 19 2.07 8.52 -12.14
CA ALA A 19 1.67 9.50 -11.12
C ALA A 19 2.17 9.17 -9.69
N ASP A 20 2.40 7.89 -9.35
CA ASP A 20 3.01 7.53 -8.06
C ASP A 20 4.51 7.91 -8.04
N PHE A 21 5.18 7.98 -9.20
CA PHE A 21 6.63 8.16 -9.28
C PHE A 21 7.10 9.52 -8.76
N GLU A 22 6.43 10.62 -9.11
CA GLU A 22 6.87 11.96 -8.71
C GLU A 22 6.90 12.11 -7.18
N TYR A 23 5.84 11.63 -6.52
CA TYR A 23 5.76 11.65 -5.05
C TYR A 23 6.84 10.77 -4.41
N GLU A 24 7.02 9.54 -4.92
CA GLU A 24 8.02 8.62 -4.40
C GLU A 24 9.45 9.13 -4.64
N PHE A 25 9.71 9.78 -5.77
CA PHE A 25 11.02 10.34 -6.11
C PHE A 25 11.43 11.45 -5.12
N GLN A 26 10.50 12.34 -4.75
CA GLN A 26 10.74 13.33 -3.71
C GLN A 26 11.07 12.67 -2.36
N MET A 27 10.33 11.62 -2.01
CA MET A 27 10.55 10.88 -0.76
C MET A 27 11.91 10.20 -0.71
N VAL A 28 12.38 9.64 -1.82
CA VAL A 28 13.73 9.06 -1.93
C VAL A 28 14.80 10.11 -1.67
N GLY A 29 14.67 11.29 -2.27
CA GLY A 29 15.60 12.40 -2.04
C GLY A 29 15.68 12.78 -0.56
N MET A 30 14.52 12.90 0.09
CA MET A 30 14.43 13.21 1.52
C MET A 30 15.03 12.10 2.40
N ASN A 31 14.70 10.83 2.13
CA ASN A 31 15.23 9.70 2.89
C ASN A 31 16.75 9.57 2.75
N ARG A 32 17.28 9.78 1.54
CA ARG A 32 18.74 9.75 1.29
C ARG A 32 19.46 10.87 2.02
N ALA A 33 18.86 12.06 2.14
CA ALA A 33 19.42 13.16 2.91
C ALA A 33 19.45 12.87 4.42
N LEU A 34 18.49 12.09 4.92
CA LEU A 34 18.43 11.65 6.32
C LEU A 34 19.38 10.48 6.60
N ASP A 35 19.50 9.55 5.66
CA ASP A 35 20.35 8.37 5.76
C ASP A 35 20.66 7.78 4.37
N ALA A 36 21.88 8.00 3.88
CA ALA A 36 22.32 7.48 2.60
C ALA A 36 22.68 5.97 2.62
N SER A 37 22.69 5.32 3.79
CA SER A 37 22.96 3.88 3.90
C SER A 37 21.74 3.01 3.62
N ILE A 38 20.55 3.63 3.54
CA ILE A 38 19.29 2.95 3.28
C ILE A 38 18.89 3.17 1.82
N GLU A 39 18.85 2.10 1.05
CA GLU A 39 18.47 2.12 -0.36
C GLU A 39 16.95 1.99 -0.53
N THR A 40 16.39 2.61 -1.57
CA THR A 40 14.97 2.43 -1.91
C THR A 40 14.84 1.71 -3.24
N VAL A 41 14.13 0.58 -3.24
CA VAL A 41 13.90 -0.26 -4.42
C VAL A 41 12.44 -0.20 -4.81
N PHE A 42 12.19 0.07 -6.09
CA PHE A 42 10.84 0.11 -6.66
C PHE A 42 10.49 -1.15 -7.41
N LEU A 43 9.30 -1.69 -7.14
CA LEU A 43 8.71 -2.80 -7.88
C LEU A 43 7.45 -2.31 -8.60
N MET A 44 7.37 -2.57 -9.90
CA MET A 44 6.17 -2.20 -10.66
C MET A 44 5.04 -3.20 -10.39
N ALA A 45 3.84 -2.69 -10.13
CA ALA A 45 2.67 -3.53 -9.95
C ALA A 45 2.22 -4.14 -11.29
N ASP A 46 1.76 -5.40 -11.27
CA ASP A 46 1.09 -6.05 -12.40
C ASP A 46 -0.12 -5.20 -12.84
N ALA A 47 -0.21 -4.93 -14.15
CA ALA A 47 -1.26 -4.10 -14.74
C ALA A 47 -2.68 -4.53 -14.32
N ARG A 48 -2.91 -5.83 -14.10
CA ARG A 48 -4.22 -6.38 -13.69
C ARG A 48 -4.61 -6.02 -12.25
N ARG A 49 -3.67 -5.52 -11.44
CA ARG A 49 -3.87 -5.15 -10.03
C ARG A 49 -3.72 -3.66 -9.77
N GLN A 50 -3.41 -2.85 -10.79
CA GLN A 50 -3.19 -1.40 -10.66
C GLN A 50 -4.42 -0.65 -10.14
N ALA A 51 -5.63 -1.12 -10.45
CA ALA A 51 -6.88 -0.48 -10.04
C ALA A 51 -7.26 -0.71 -8.56
N ILE A 52 -6.58 -1.61 -7.85
CA ILE A 52 -6.93 -1.93 -6.46
C ILE A 52 -6.34 -0.86 -5.54
N ALA A 53 -7.21 -0.01 -5.00
CA ALA A 53 -6.86 0.96 -3.97
C ALA A 53 -7.55 0.61 -2.65
N SER A 54 -6.80 0.53 -1.56
CA SER A 54 -7.35 0.23 -0.23
C SER A 54 -8.43 1.22 0.22
N LYS A 55 -8.40 2.46 -0.29
CA LYS A 55 -9.46 3.46 -0.07
C LYS A 55 -10.79 2.98 -0.67
N LEU A 56 -10.78 2.58 -1.94
CA LEU A 56 -11.97 2.09 -2.65
C LEU A 56 -12.49 0.79 -2.05
N VAL A 57 -11.60 -0.15 -1.71
CA VAL A 57 -11.98 -1.42 -1.05
C VAL A 57 -12.70 -1.15 0.28
N LYS A 58 -12.17 -0.24 1.11
CA LYS A 58 -12.81 0.15 2.38
C LYS A 58 -14.15 0.86 2.16
N GLU A 59 -14.29 1.61 1.09
CA GLU A 59 -15.53 2.30 0.72
C GLU A 59 -16.61 1.30 0.30
N ILE A 60 -16.27 0.33 -0.58
CA ILE A 60 -17.16 -0.77 -0.95
C ILE A 60 -17.61 -1.54 0.29
N ALA A 61 -16.68 -1.94 1.17
CA ALA A 61 -17.01 -2.66 2.39
C ALA A 61 -17.93 -1.85 3.32
N ARG A 62 -17.67 -0.54 3.47
CA ARG A 62 -18.52 0.36 4.29
C ARG A 62 -19.94 0.49 3.74
N LEU A 63 -20.12 0.39 2.42
CA LEU A 63 -21.42 0.43 1.76
C LEU A 63 -22.10 -0.95 1.68
N GLY A 64 -21.52 -1.99 2.30
CA GLY A 64 -22.07 -3.35 2.31
C GLY A 64 -21.82 -4.14 1.01
N GLY A 65 -20.90 -3.69 0.16
CA GLY A 65 -20.54 -4.40 -1.07
C GLY A 65 -19.55 -5.55 -0.84
N ASP A 66 -19.54 -6.53 -1.75
CA ASP A 66 -18.61 -7.65 -1.73
C ASP A 66 -17.19 -7.21 -2.16
N VAL A 67 -16.21 -7.48 -1.29
CA VAL A 67 -14.79 -7.18 -1.52
C VAL A 67 -13.92 -8.42 -1.73
N SER A 68 -14.49 -9.62 -1.73
CA SER A 68 -13.78 -10.91 -1.79
C SER A 68 -12.83 -11.04 -2.98
N LYS A 69 -13.13 -10.35 -4.09
CA LYS A 69 -12.29 -10.33 -5.30
C LYS A 69 -11.05 -9.44 -5.20
N PHE A 70 -10.99 -8.55 -4.21
CA PHE A 70 -9.93 -7.54 -4.07
C PHE A 70 -8.98 -7.78 -2.90
N VAL A 71 -9.34 -8.67 -1.98
CA VAL A 71 -8.57 -8.94 -0.75
C VAL A 71 -8.48 -10.43 -0.46
N THR A 72 -7.56 -10.82 0.43
CA THR A 72 -7.48 -12.20 0.91
C THR A 72 -8.68 -12.53 1.82
N PRO A 73 -9.03 -13.82 1.99
CA PRO A 73 -10.15 -14.23 2.83
C PRO A 73 -10.06 -13.69 4.26
N ALA A 74 -8.86 -13.69 4.85
CA ALA A 74 -8.63 -13.15 6.19
C ALA A 74 -8.96 -11.65 6.29
N VAL A 75 -8.60 -10.86 5.26
CA VAL A 75 -8.90 -9.42 5.23
C VAL A 75 -10.38 -9.17 4.97
N SER A 76 -11.02 -9.99 4.12
CA SER A 76 -12.47 -9.90 3.90
C SER A 76 -13.24 -10.12 5.21
N ALA A 77 -12.89 -11.16 5.99
CA ALA A 77 -13.48 -11.41 7.30
C ALA A 77 -13.27 -10.25 8.27
N ALA A 78 -12.06 -9.69 8.32
CA ALA A 78 -11.75 -8.53 9.16
C ALA A 78 -12.53 -7.27 8.74
N LEU A 79 -12.75 -7.05 7.44
CA LEU A 79 -13.54 -5.93 6.93
C LEU A 79 -15.02 -6.08 7.28
N ILE A 80 -15.58 -7.29 7.20
CA ILE A 80 -16.96 -7.60 7.63
C ILE A 80 -17.13 -7.31 9.12
N GLN A 81 -16.17 -7.72 9.96
CA GLN A 81 -16.22 -7.43 11.40
C GLN A 81 -16.08 -5.92 11.69
N ARG A 82 -15.27 -5.20 10.91
CA ARG A 82 -15.01 -3.77 11.10
C ARG A 82 -16.17 -2.88 10.63
N TYR A 83 -16.84 -3.30 9.56
CA TYR A 83 -17.97 -2.65 8.93
C TYR A 83 -19.14 -3.64 8.86
N PRO A 84 -19.76 -3.97 10.01
CA PRO A 84 -21.03 -4.68 9.97
C PRO A 84 -21.99 -3.79 9.20
N GLY A 85 -22.42 -4.24 8.03
CA GLY A 85 -23.35 -3.48 7.18
C GLY A 85 -24.65 -3.18 7.93
N PRO A 86 -25.54 -2.35 7.36
CA PRO A 86 -26.80 -1.98 8.02
C PRO A 86 -27.86 -3.11 8.06
N PHE A 87 -27.48 -4.38 7.93
CA PHE A 87 -28.36 -5.54 8.06
C PHE A 87 -27.63 -6.69 8.77
#